data_AF-A0A6G1DXI0-F1
#
_entry.id   AF-A0A6G1DXI0-F1
#
_cell.length_a   1.000
_cell.length_b   1.000
_cell.length_c   1.000
_cell.angle_alpha   90.00
_cell.angle_beta   90.00
_cell.angle_gamma   90.00
#
_symmetry.space_group_name_H-M   'P 1'
#
loop_
_entity.id
_entity.type
_entity.pdbx_description
1 polymer ?
#
loop_
_entity_poly.entity_id
_entity_poly.type
_entity_poly.pdbx_seq_one_letter_code
_entity_poly.pdbx_strand_id
1 'polypeptide(L)' 'MESAGSDYRHIDGIYIAHGGHHRHDSFCYGEGSVDHDRKLEETWANFNVHGLTSHYFLPPCDLRKDAE' A
#
# COMPACT_ATOMS: atom_id res chain seq x y z
N MET A 1 2.24 -16.66 1.48
CA MET A 1 2.45 -15.23 1.17
C MET A 1 3.33 -14.75 2.30
N GLU A 2 4.64 -14.79 2.08
CA GLU A 2 5.61 -14.61 3.16
C GLU A 2 6.01 -13.14 3.20
N SER A 3 5.41 -12.37 4.12
CA SER A 3 5.84 -10.99 4.38
C SER A 3 7.18 -11.02 5.11
N ALA A 4 8.29 -10.84 4.39
CA ALA A 4 9.60 -10.67 4.98
C ALA A 4 9.67 -9.27 5.64
N GLY A 5 9.54 -9.21 6.97
CA GLY A 5 9.65 -7.98 7.72
C GLY A 5 11.04 -7.38 7.59
N SER A 6 11.16 -6.30 6.83
CA SER A 6 12.41 -5.54 6.72
C SER A 6 12.48 -4.47 7.80
N ASP A 7 13.66 -4.39 8.39
CA ASP A 7 14.08 -3.80 9.64
C ASP A 7 13.44 -2.49 10.10
N TYR A 8 13.09 -2.50 11.38
CA TYR A 8 12.80 -1.34 12.21
C TYR A 8 13.86 -0.25 12.06
N ARG A 9 13.47 0.91 11.51
CA ARG A 9 14.37 2.07 11.35
C ARG A 9 13.70 3.35 11.81
N HIS A 10 14.50 4.23 12.41
CA HIS A 10 14.06 5.56 12.82
C HIS A 10 14.44 6.58 11.75
N ILE A 11 13.47 7.33 11.23
CA ILE A 11 13.66 8.41 10.24
C ILE A 11 12.88 9.64 10.73
N ASP A 12 13.55 10.78 10.90
CA ASP A 12 12.95 12.07 11.28
C ASP A 12 12.02 12.03 12.51
N GLY A 13 12.37 11.25 13.53
CA GLY A 13 11.54 11.12 14.75
C GLY A 13 10.35 10.17 14.60
N ILE A 14 10.18 9.56 13.42
CA ILE A 14 9.14 8.59 13.12
C ILE A 14 9.76 7.19 13.11
N TYR A 15 9.15 6.28 13.87
CA TYR A 15 9.57 4.88 13.90
C TYR A 15 8.89 4.13 12.75
N ILE A 16 9.68 3.64 11.79
CA ILE A 16 9.19 2.66 10.83
C ILE A 16 9.07 1.34 11.59
N ALA A 17 7.82 1.00 11.95
CA ALA A 17 7.52 -0.14 12.77
C ALA A 17 7.47 -1.44 11.97
N HIS A 18 7.20 -1.37 10.67
CA HIS A 18 7.22 -2.56 9.82
C HIS A 18 7.31 -2.17 8.35
N GLY A 19 8.24 -2.73 7.59
CA GLY A 19 8.21 -2.70 6.13
C GLY A 19 7.82 -4.06 5.56
N GLY A 20 7.36 -4.08 4.31
CA GLY A 20 7.07 -5.32 3.60
C GLY A 20 7.04 -5.16 2.09
N HIS A 21 7.06 -6.30 1.41
CA HIS A 21 6.89 -6.40 -0.03
C HIS A 21 5.76 -7.38 -0.32
N HIS A 22 4.84 -7.01 -1.21
CA HIS A 22 3.76 -7.89 -1.65
C HIS A 22 3.79 -8.03 -3.17
N ARG A 23 3.55 -9.25 -3.65
CA ARG A 23 3.45 -9.58 -5.07
C ARG A 23 2.08 -10.22 -5.30
N HIS A 24 1.32 -9.67 -6.24
CA HIS A 24 -0.01 -10.15 -6.60
C HIS A 24 -0.18 -10.24 -8.12
N ASP A 25 -0.80 -11.31 -8.57
CA ASP A 25 -1.19 -11.49 -9.97
C ASP A 25 -2.64 -11.01 -10.13
N SER A 26 -2.87 -10.02 -10.99
CA SER A 26 -4.19 -9.46 -11.29
C SER A 26 -4.69 -9.96 -12.64
N PHE A 27 -5.91 -10.47 -12.66
CA PHE A 27 -6.55 -11.01 -13.86
C PHE A 27 -7.77 -10.16 -14.22
N CYS A 28 -7.83 -9.68 -15.46
CA CYS A 28 -9.04 -9.03 -15.98
C CYS A 28 -10.00 -10.07 -16.56
N TYR A 29 -11.24 -10.10 -16.07
CA TYR A 29 -12.30 -10.97 -16.59
C TYR A 29 -13.29 -10.17 -17.46
N GLY A 30 -13.54 -10.58 -18.70
CA GLY A 30 -14.47 -9.91 -19.63
C GLY A 30 -14.36 -10.41 -21.09
N GLU A 31 -15.39 -10.15 -21.89
CA GLU A 31 -15.39 -10.50 -23.33
C GLU A 31 -14.33 -9.67 -24.07
N GLY A 32 -13.34 -10.34 -24.68
CA GLY A 32 -12.16 -9.72 -25.29
C GLY A 32 -10.91 -9.69 -24.40
N SER A 33 -11.00 -10.10 -23.14
CA SER A 33 -9.84 -10.22 -22.23
C SER A 33 -9.09 -11.53 -22.47
N VAL A 34 -8.40 -11.63 -23.60
CA VAL A 34 -7.41 -12.68 -23.83
C VAL A 34 -6.07 -12.17 -23.30
N ASP A 35 -5.52 -12.85 -22.28
CA ASP A 35 -4.13 -12.68 -21.83
C ASP A 35 -3.81 -11.35 -21.11
N HIS A 36 -4.72 -10.81 -20.31
CA HIS A 36 -4.41 -9.69 -19.41
C HIS A 36 -4.08 -10.21 -18.00
N ASP A 37 -3.02 -11.00 -17.89
CA ASP A 37 -2.33 -11.24 -16.61
C ASP A 37 -1.40 -10.05 -16.33
N ARG A 38 -1.56 -9.42 -15.17
CA ARG A 38 -0.65 -8.35 -14.73
C ARG A 38 -0.13 -8.64 -13.34
N LYS A 39 1.19 -8.78 -13.26
CA LYS A 39 1.93 -8.86 -12.00
C LYS A 39 2.06 -7.47 -11.41
N LEU A 40 1.65 -7.33 -10.17
CA LEU A 40 1.78 -6.14 -9.34
C LEU A 40 2.75 -6.46 -8.21
N GLU A 41 3.78 -5.62 -8.08
CA GLU A 41 4.74 -5.69 -6.98
C GLU A 41 4.68 -4.36 -6.24
N GLU A 42 4.52 -4.42 -4.92
CA GLU A 42 4.44 -3.24 -4.06
C GLU A 42 5.39 -3.37 -2.88
N THR A 43 6.01 -2.25 -2.51
CA THR A 43 6.80 -2.10 -1.29
C THR A 43 6.09 -1.11 -0.39
N TRP A 44 5.86 -1.47 0.86
CA TRP A 44 5.15 -0.63 1.83
C TRP A 44 5.95 -0.50 3.13
N ALA A 45 5.65 0.58 3.87
CA ALA A 45 6.18 0.86 5.19
C ALA A 45 5.05 1.32 6.12
N ASN A 46 5.08 0.86 7.36
CA ASN A 46 4.18 1.21 8.44
C ASN A 46 4.91 2.12 9.43
N PHE A 47 4.30 3.26 9.71
CA PHE A 47 4.85 4.29 10.58
C PHE A 47 4.11 4.25 11.92
N ASN A 48 4.84 4.08 13.03
CA ASN A 48 4.28 4.29 14.36
C ASN A 48 4.33 5.78 14.69
N VAL A 49 3.30 6.49 14.24
CA VAL A 49 3.10 7.92 14.54
C VAL A 49 2.25 8.04 15.80
N HIS A 50 2.84 8.51 16.89
CA HIS A 50 2.11 8.78 18.13
C HIS A 50 1.00 9.82 17.90
N GLY A 51 -0.22 9.51 18.35
CA GLY A 51 -1.37 10.42 18.24
C GLY A 51 -2.16 10.32 16.93
N LEU A 52 -1.77 9.43 16.01
CA LEU A 52 -2.56 9.13 14.82
C LEU A 52 -3.83 8.38 15.21
N THR A 53 -4.99 8.87 14.78
CA THR A 53 -6.31 8.27 15.02
C THR A 53 -7.08 8.16 13.70
N SER A 54 -8.18 7.41 13.69
CA SER A 54 -9.03 7.24 12.49
C SER A 54 -9.47 8.57 11.85
N HIS A 55 -9.61 9.64 12.65
CA HIS A 55 -9.99 10.98 12.18
C HIS A 55 -8.97 11.63 11.22
N TYR A 56 -7.74 11.12 11.15
CA TYR A 56 -6.71 11.61 10.24
C TYR A 56 -6.73 10.93 8.87
N PHE A 57 -7.61 9.95 8.66
CA PHE A 57 -7.73 9.23 7.40
C PHE A 57 -9.01 9.62 6.67
N LEU A 58 -8.89 9.88 5.37
CA LEU A 58 -10.04 10.04 4.49
C LEU A 58 -10.39 8.69 3.85
N PRO A 59 -11.67 8.33 3.75
CA PRO A 59 -12.11 7.24 2.90
C PRO A 59 -11.59 7.41 1.48
N PRO A 60 -11.22 6.33 0.76
CA PRO A 60 -10.74 6.43 -0.62
C PRO A 60 -11.69 7.18 -1.56
N CYS A 61 -13.00 7.13 -1.29
CA CYS A 61 -14.04 7.80 -2.07
C CYS A 61 -14.09 9.33 -1.85
N ASP A 62 -13.58 9.81 -0.71
CA ASP A 62 -13.62 11.21 -0.32
C ASP A 62 -12.38 11.99 -0.79
N LEU A 63 -11.42 11.29 -1.43
CA LEU A 63 -10.28 11.91 -2.04
C LEU A 63 -10.73 12.69 -3.28
N ARG A 64 -10.86 14.01 -3.13
CA ARG A 64 -11.06 14.91 -4.27
C ARG A 64 -9.81 14.81 -5.14
N LYS A 65 -9.93 14.21 -6.33
CA LYS A 65 -8.90 14.38 -7.35
C LYS A 65 -8.87 15.87 -7.67
N ASP A 66 -7.79 16.55 -7.31
CA ASP A 66 -7.52 17.85 -7.91
C ASP A 66 -7.54 17.62 -9.43
N ALA A 67 -8.55 18.19 -10.07
CA ALA A 67 -8.72 18.11 -11.51
C ALA A 67 -7.65 19.01 -12.13
N GLU A 68 -6.63 18.39 -12.73
CA GLU A 68 -5.80 19.03 -13.75
C GLU A 68 -6.50 18.95 -15.11
#